data_AF-A0A2V8FYV2-F1
#
_entry.id   AF-A0A2V8FYV2-F1
#
_cell.length_a   1.000
_cell.length_b   1.000
_cell.length_c   1.000
_cell.angle_alpha   90.00
_cell.angle_beta   90.00
_cell.angle_gamma   90.00
#
_symmetry.space_group_name_H-M   'P 1'
#
loop_
_entity.id
_entity.type
_entity.pdbx_description
1 polymer ?
#
loop_
_entity_poly.entity_id
_entity_poly.type
_entity_poly.pdbx_seq_one_letter_code
_entity_poly.pdbx_strand_id
1 'polypeptide(L)'
;MLLLIALVLAQTPAALSGTKHSDPIPAQLPPAVAQALAPGGVRAALVDNSLTFWWVKALALTGTGSSAAWSDVAEGTLVGAVKIDRDIRDIRGKNVKAGVYTLRYGIQPANGDHLGVSPFREFLLLCPAGRTPTPRRAGTTGRSISPSRRSAALIRRSGASIRRRRATRRLPCTPPSSVTRRSSSRFRSPAAIAPPARCGSASSSSAESRPERMDLTGRAALVTGAKRIGAEVARELARRGMDVALSYNRSRAEAEAAAADVTALGRRAQVVSANLADPDGCRTLVDGAASAFGRLDVLINMASVYAAVPFEETDERVWSAVLDVDLRAAFLCSRAAVPHLRRSGGGRIINFSDWVAASGRPRYTGYVPYYVAKKGVMGLTEALALELAKDNILVNAIAPGPILAPPGTTDEESRAVEAATPLGRWGGEGAIVRAVLFLIETDFVTGETIRVDGGRHVR
;
A
#
# COMPACT_ATOMS: atom_id res chain seq x y z
N MET A 1 -5.70 -21.12 -21.56
CA MET A 1 -6.40 -20.68 -22.78
C MET A 1 -7.62 -19.80 -22.47
N LEU A 2 -8.60 -20.26 -21.69
CA LEU A 2 -9.74 -19.42 -21.24
C LEU A 2 -9.31 -18.15 -20.49
N LEU A 3 -8.26 -18.23 -19.67
CA LEU A 3 -7.64 -17.07 -18.99
C LEU A 3 -7.09 -16.03 -19.99
N LEU A 4 -6.51 -16.47 -21.11
CA LEU A 4 -5.99 -15.58 -22.16
C LEU A 4 -7.09 -14.96 -23.02
N ILE A 5 -8.20 -15.68 -23.21
CA ILE A 5 -9.39 -15.13 -23.87
C ILE A 5 -10.05 -14.07 -22.96
N ALA A 6 -10.10 -14.32 -21.64
CA ALA A 6 -10.55 -13.35 -20.64
C ALA A 6 -9.69 -12.07 -20.62
N LEU A 7 -8.38 -12.22 -20.74
CA LEU A 7 -7.39 -11.14 -20.82
C LEU A 7 -7.60 -10.19 -22.00
N VAL A 8 -7.96 -10.72 -23.17
CA VAL A 8 -8.25 -9.89 -24.36
C VAL A 8 -9.55 -9.09 -24.19
N LEU A 9 -10.45 -9.54 -23.31
CA LEU A 9 -11.84 -9.08 -23.24
C LEU A 9 -12.20 -8.32 -21.96
N ALA A 10 -11.28 -8.20 -21.00
CA ALA A 10 -11.54 -7.62 -19.68
C ALA A 10 -12.77 -8.25 -18.98
N GLN A 11 -12.99 -9.55 -19.17
CA GLN A 11 -14.10 -10.28 -18.53
C GLN A 11 -13.57 -11.26 -17.49
N THR A 12 -14.36 -11.53 -16.45
CA THR A 12 -14.04 -12.60 -15.49
C THR A 12 -14.03 -13.96 -16.20
N PRO A 13 -13.03 -14.84 -15.94
CA PRO A 13 -12.92 -16.14 -16.60
C PRO A 13 -14.19 -17.02 -16.50
N ALA A 14 -14.98 -16.82 -15.45
CA ALA A 14 -16.25 -17.51 -15.21
C ALA A 14 -17.39 -17.13 -16.18
N ALA A 15 -17.24 -16.04 -16.96
CA ALA A 15 -18.27 -15.52 -17.86
C ALA A 15 -18.10 -15.91 -19.34
N LEU A 16 -17.07 -16.70 -19.69
CA LEU A 16 -16.73 -17.03 -21.07
C LEU A 16 -16.98 -18.51 -21.38
N SER A 17 -17.88 -18.78 -22.33
CA SER A 17 -18.04 -20.10 -22.93
C SER A 17 -17.38 -20.13 -24.31
N GLY A 18 -16.53 -21.13 -24.55
CA GLY A 18 -15.81 -21.31 -25.81
C GLY A 18 -16.20 -22.64 -26.46
N THR A 19 -16.67 -22.62 -27.70
CA THR A 19 -16.96 -23.84 -28.47
C THR A 19 -15.84 -24.10 -29.47
N LYS A 20 -15.44 -25.37 -29.64
CA LYS A 20 -14.54 -25.75 -30.72
C LYS A 20 -15.21 -25.44 -32.05
N HIS A 21 -14.48 -24.83 -32.97
CA HIS A 21 -15.01 -24.43 -34.27
C HIS A 21 -14.08 -24.88 -35.40
N SER A 22 -14.64 -25.27 -36.54
CA SER A 22 -13.93 -25.83 -37.70
C SER A 22 -13.60 -24.81 -38.80
N ASP A 23 -13.67 -23.51 -38.50
CA ASP A 23 -13.39 -22.45 -39.49
C ASP A 23 -11.96 -22.60 -40.03
N PRO A 24 -11.77 -22.47 -41.35
CA PRO A 24 -10.45 -22.42 -41.94
C PRO A 24 -9.70 -21.19 -41.44
N ILE A 25 -8.37 -21.29 -41.43
CA ILE A 25 -7.49 -20.16 -41.07
C ILE A 25 -7.77 -19.01 -42.05
N PRO A 26 -7.96 -17.76 -41.57
CA PRO A 26 -8.32 -16.65 -42.45
C PRO A 26 -7.28 -16.40 -43.55
N ALA A 27 -7.71 -16.29 -44.80
CA ALA A 27 -6.84 -16.03 -45.96
C ALA A 27 -6.15 -14.66 -45.92
N GLN A 28 -6.63 -13.74 -45.07
CA GLN A 28 -6.05 -12.41 -44.86
C GLN A 28 -4.76 -12.43 -44.03
N LEU A 29 -4.43 -13.56 -43.39
CA LEU A 29 -3.19 -13.71 -42.64
C LEU A 29 -1.99 -13.89 -43.57
N PRO A 30 -0.80 -13.35 -43.25
CA PRO A 30 0.41 -13.62 -44.00
C PRO A 30 0.68 -15.14 -44.10
N PRO A 31 1.18 -15.66 -45.24
CA PRO A 31 1.37 -17.09 -45.44
C PRO A 31 2.22 -17.76 -44.35
N ALA A 32 3.27 -17.09 -43.87
CA ALA A 32 4.13 -17.57 -42.79
C ALA A 32 3.39 -17.69 -41.45
N VAL A 33 2.44 -16.79 -41.16
CA VAL A 33 1.61 -16.86 -39.96
C VAL A 33 0.58 -17.97 -40.10
N ALA A 34 -0.09 -18.05 -41.26
CA ALA A 34 -1.09 -19.08 -41.52
C ALA A 34 -0.52 -20.51 -41.40
N GLN A 35 0.70 -20.76 -41.89
CA GLN A 35 1.36 -22.06 -41.77
C GLN A 35 1.72 -22.46 -40.34
N ALA A 36 1.96 -21.47 -39.47
CA ALA A 36 2.31 -21.67 -38.06
C ALA A 36 1.09 -22.01 -37.18
N LEU A 37 -0.13 -21.72 -37.64
CA LEU A 37 -1.36 -21.95 -36.89
C LEU A 37 -1.90 -23.38 -37.07
N ALA A 38 -2.49 -23.93 -36.01
CA ALA A 38 -3.21 -25.18 -36.05
C ALA A 38 -4.62 -24.97 -36.65
N PRO A 39 -5.12 -25.91 -37.49
CA PRO A 39 -6.50 -25.89 -37.94
C PRO A 39 -7.45 -26.23 -36.78
N GLY A 40 -8.65 -25.64 -36.78
CA GLY A 40 -9.63 -25.81 -35.71
C GLY A 40 -9.36 -24.86 -34.53
N GLY A 41 -10.23 -23.86 -34.40
CA GLY A 41 -10.10 -22.78 -33.42
C GLY A 41 -11.10 -22.88 -32.26
N VAL A 42 -11.08 -21.88 -31.38
CA VAL A 42 -12.11 -21.70 -30.35
C VAL A 42 -12.90 -20.44 -30.65
N ARG A 43 -14.22 -20.58 -30.75
CA ARG A 43 -15.13 -19.44 -30.84
C ARG A 43 -15.64 -19.08 -29.46
N ALA A 44 -15.43 -17.84 -29.04
CA ALA A 44 -15.96 -17.28 -27.81
C ALA A 44 -17.14 -16.36 -28.16
N ALA A 45 -18.29 -16.62 -27.55
CA ALA A 45 -19.47 -15.77 -27.67
C ALA A 45 -19.40 -14.64 -26.62
N LEU A 46 -19.61 -13.41 -27.07
CA LEU A 46 -19.93 -12.26 -26.23
C LEU A 46 -21.39 -11.89 -26.47
N VAL A 47 -22.00 -11.17 -25.52
CA VAL A 47 -23.42 -10.76 -25.51
C VAL A 47 -23.92 -10.33 -26.90
N ASP A 48 -23.16 -9.50 -27.62
CA ASP A 48 -23.49 -9.02 -28.98
C ASP A 48 -22.39 -9.25 -30.04
N ASN A 49 -21.41 -10.13 -29.77
CA ASN A 49 -20.26 -10.33 -30.68
C ASN A 49 -19.70 -11.76 -30.63
N SER A 50 -18.93 -12.12 -31.64
CA SER A 50 -18.23 -13.41 -31.73
C SER A 50 -16.75 -13.17 -32.02
N LEU A 51 -15.90 -13.93 -31.32
CA LEU A 51 -14.47 -13.93 -31.51
C LEU A 51 -14.01 -15.33 -31.84
N THR A 52 -13.27 -15.49 -32.93
CA THR A 52 -12.74 -16.79 -33.32
C THR A 52 -11.22 -16.77 -33.20
N PHE A 53 -10.67 -17.67 -32.40
CA PHE A 53 -9.25 -17.75 -32.09
C PHE A 53 -8.61 -18.98 -32.75
N TRP A 54 -7.45 -18.79 -33.37
CA TRP A 54 -6.55 -19.85 -33.83
C TRP A 54 -5.22 -19.76 -33.08
N TRP A 55 -4.63 -20.89 -32.72
CA TRP A 55 -3.39 -20.94 -31.94
C TRP A 55 -2.23 -21.53 -32.75
N VAL A 56 -0.99 -21.21 -32.39
CA VAL A 56 0.18 -21.81 -33.03
C VAL A 56 0.27 -23.31 -32.74
N LYS A 57 0.81 -24.09 -33.69
CA LYS A 57 1.02 -25.54 -33.55
C LYS A 57 1.98 -25.89 -32.41
N ALA A 58 2.99 -25.05 -32.21
CA ALA A 58 3.98 -25.17 -31.14
C ALA A 58 4.37 -23.77 -30.68
N LEU A 59 4.39 -23.56 -29.36
CA LEU A 59 4.83 -22.31 -28.75
C LEU A 59 6.32 -22.43 -28.40
N ALA A 60 7.11 -21.47 -28.88
CA ALA A 60 8.53 -21.40 -28.54
C ALA A 60 8.70 -20.89 -27.10
N LEU A 61 9.27 -21.73 -26.24
CA LEU A 61 9.55 -21.44 -24.85
C LEU A 61 11.06 -21.27 -24.65
N THR A 62 11.44 -20.34 -23.78
CA THR A 62 12.85 -20.05 -23.44
C THR A 62 13.40 -20.93 -22.31
N GLY A 63 12.53 -21.58 -21.54
CA GLY A 63 12.89 -22.54 -20.49
C GLY A 63 12.99 -23.97 -21.00
N THR A 64 13.70 -24.84 -20.28
CA THR A 64 13.79 -26.28 -20.57
C THR A 64 13.10 -27.10 -19.47
N GLY A 65 12.26 -28.08 -19.84
CA GLY A 65 11.63 -29.04 -18.91
C GLY A 65 10.11 -28.98 -18.81
N SER A 66 9.55 -29.78 -17.90
CA SER A 66 8.10 -30.01 -17.70
C SER A 66 7.39 -28.91 -16.88
N SER A 67 8.06 -27.80 -16.57
CA SER A 67 7.53 -26.66 -15.81
C SER A 67 7.30 -25.41 -16.67
N ALA A 68 7.00 -25.61 -17.96
CA ALA A 68 6.77 -24.53 -18.91
C ALA A 68 5.66 -23.58 -18.45
N ALA A 69 6.00 -22.31 -18.23
CA ALA A 69 5.07 -21.25 -17.87
C ALA A 69 5.00 -20.16 -18.95
N TRP A 70 3.95 -19.35 -18.92
CA TRP A 70 3.81 -18.20 -19.85
C TRP A 70 4.92 -17.16 -19.66
N SER A 71 5.49 -17.08 -18.45
CA SER A 71 6.68 -16.27 -18.14
C SER A 71 7.90 -16.65 -18.97
N ASP A 72 7.93 -17.85 -19.55
CA ASP A 72 9.04 -18.35 -20.37
C ASP A 72 8.86 -18.06 -21.87
N VAL A 73 7.79 -17.37 -22.25
CA VAL A 73 7.56 -16.93 -23.63
C VAL A 73 8.26 -15.60 -23.85
N ALA A 74 9.11 -15.50 -24.88
CA ALA A 74 9.77 -14.22 -25.18
C ALA A 74 8.76 -13.16 -25.63
N GLU A 75 8.96 -11.91 -25.21
CA GLU A 75 8.10 -10.79 -25.62
C GLU A 75 8.08 -10.65 -27.15
N GLY A 76 6.89 -10.43 -27.70
CA GLY A 76 6.65 -10.35 -29.14
C GLY A 76 6.47 -11.70 -29.84
N THR A 77 6.59 -12.84 -29.13
CA THR A 77 6.38 -14.18 -29.72
C THR A 77 4.96 -14.32 -30.27
N LEU A 78 4.82 -14.89 -31.47
CA LEU A 78 3.51 -15.21 -32.06
C LEU A 78 2.87 -16.35 -31.27
N VAL A 79 1.64 -16.12 -30.79
CA VAL A 79 0.90 -17.14 -30.03
C VAL A 79 -0.36 -17.61 -30.76
N GLY A 80 -0.89 -16.80 -31.69
CA GLY A 80 -2.12 -17.14 -32.39
C GLY A 80 -2.62 -16.03 -33.32
N ALA A 81 -3.90 -16.13 -33.69
CA ALA A 81 -4.66 -15.12 -34.41
C ALA A 81 -6.08 -15.06 -33.87
N VAL A 82 -6.74 -13.90 -34.04
CA VAL A 82 -8.14 -13.71 -33.68
C VAL A 82 -8.87 -13.00 -34.82
N LYS A 83 -10.09 -13.46 -35.10
CA LYS A 83 -11.06 -12.73 -35.93
C LYS A 83 -12.08 -12.08 -35.02
N ILE A 84 -12.28 -10.79 -35.22
CA ILE A 84 -13.24 -9.95 -34.52
C ILE A 84 -14.36 -9.61 -35.50
N ASP A 85 -15.59 -10.08 -35.24
CA ASP A 85 -16.71 -9.92 -36.17
C ASP A 85 -17.34 -8.52 -36.09
N ARG A 86 -17.33 -7.87 -34.92
CA ARG A 86 -17.79 -6.48 -34.71
C ARG A 86 -16.79 -5.69 -33.87
N ASP A 87 -16.76 -4.37 -34.05
CA ASP A 87 -15.92 -3.46 -33.26
C ASP A 87 -16.03 -3.74 -31.75
N ILE A 88 -14.87 -3.85 -31.09
CA ILE A 88 -14.78 -4.05 -29.64
C ILE A 88 -13.93 -2.96 -29.01
N ARG A 89 -14.15 -2.69 -27.73
CA ARG A 89 -13.19 -1.92 -26.94
C ARG A 89 -12.19 -2.87 -26.32
N ASP A 90 -10.90 -2.59 -26.49
CA ASP A 90 -9.87 -3.31 -25.76
C ASP A 90 -9.83 -2.89 -24.29
N ILE A 91 -8.99 -3.57 -23.51
CA ILE A 91 -8.78 -3.28 -22.08
C ILE A 91 -8.38 -1.81 -21.82
N ARG A 92 -7.82 -1.12 -22.83
CA ARG A 92 -7.40 0.28 -22.76
C ARG A 92 -8.52 1.27 -23.10
N GLY A 93 -9.72 0.77 -23.35
CA GLY A 93 -10.86 1.56 -23.83
C GLY A 93 -10.72 2.01 -25.29
N LYS A 94 -9.72 1.53 -26.04
CA LYS A 94 -9.53 1.90 -27.45
C LYS A 94 -10.42 1.03 -28.34
N ASN A 95 -11.02 1.65 -29.35
CA ASN A 95 -11.81 0.93 -30.32
C ASN A 95 -10.90 0.08 -31.24
N VAL A 96 -11.14 -1.23 -31.25
CA VAL A 96 -10.52 -2.20 -32.14
C VAL A 96 -11.57 -2.58 -33.17
N LYS A 97 -11.30 -2.24 -34.43
CA LYS A 97 -12.23 -2.47 -35.52
C LYS A 97 -12.44 -3.96 -35.78
N ALA A 98 -13.60 -4.34 -36.28
CA ALA A 98 -13.83 -5.67 -36.85
C ALA A 98 -12.74 -6.02 -37.89
N GLY A 99 -12.23 -7.25 -37.85
CA GLY A 99 -11.14 -7.68 -38.71
C GLY A 99 -10.33 -8.85 -38.15
N VAL A 100 -9.25 -9.19 -38.87
CA VAL A 100 -8.34 -10.29 -38.49
C VAL A 100 -7.05 -9.72 -37.94
N TYR A 101 -6.65 -10.23 -36.78
CA TYR A 101 -5.47 -9.81 -36.03
C TYR A 101 -4.59 -11.01 -35.71
N THR A 102 -3.29 -10.77 -35.64
CA THR A 102 -2.33 -11.69 -35.04
C THR A 102 -2.22 -11.41 -33.55
N LEU A 103 -2.06 -12.48 -32.77
CA LEU A 103 -1.87 -12.45 -31.32
C LEU A 103 -0.39 -12.65 -31.02
N ARG A 104 0.21 -11.67 -30.33
CA ARG A 104 1.58 -11.78 -29.84
C ARG A 104 1.62 -11.67 -28.33
N TYR A 105 2.53 -12.41 -27.72
CA TYR A 105 2.78 -12.32 -26.28
C TYR A 105 3.43 -10.97 -25.96
N GLY A 106 2.92 -10.28 -24.94
CA GLY A 106 3.45 -9.03 -24.43
C GLY A 106 3.64 -9.11 -22.92
N ILE A 107 4.73 -8.55 -22.41
CA ILE A 107 4.97 -8.38 -20.97
C ILE A 107 4.88 -6.89 -20.68
N GLN A 108 4.15 -6.50 -19.64
CA GLN A 108 4.04 -5.09 -19.29
C GLN A 108 5.36 -4.63 -18.69
N PRO A 109 5.97 -3.55 -19.19
CA PRO A 109 7.17 -3.01 -18.59
C PRO A 109 6.87 -2.54 -17.16
N ALA A 110 7.86 -2.70 -16.27
CA ALA A 110 7.68 -2.56 -14.82
C ALA A 110 7.25 -1.15 -14.35
N ASN A 111 7.31 -0.15 -15.23
CA ASN A 111 6.86 1.22 -15.01
C ASN A 111 5.36 1.42 -15.27
N GLY A 112 4.61 0.39 -15.70
CA GLY A 112 3.14 0.41 -15.81
C GLY A 112 2.56 1.30 -16.93
N ASP A 113 3.33 2.22 -17.48
CA ASP A 113 2.76 3.43 -18.11
C ASP A 113 2.58 3.38 -19.64
N HIS A 114 2.80 2.23 -20.28
CA HIS A 114 2.67 2.15 -21.75
C HIS A 114 1.34 1.55 -22.21
N LEU A 115 0.58 0.92 -21.33
CA LEU A 115 -0.70 0.26 -21.68
C LEU A 115 -1.85 0.52 -20.71
N GLY A 116 -1.63 1.28 -19.63
CA GLY A 116 -2.65 2.04 -18.91
C GLY A 116 -3.78 1.31 -18.18
N VAL A 117 -4.09 0.04 -18.44
CA VAL A 117 -5.33 -0.56 -17.88
C VAL A 117 -5.34 -2.10 -17.80
N SER A 118 -4.22 -2.81 -18.01
CA SER A 118 -4.20 -4.27 -17.83
C SER A 118 -3.96 -4.62 -16.36
N PRO A 119 -4.85 -5.36 -15.68
CA PRO A 119 -4.60 -5.85 -14.31
C PRO A 119 -3.62 -7.03 -14.28
N PHE A 120 -3.14 -7.48 -15.44
CA PHE A 120 -2.23 -8.63 -15.57
C PHE A 120 -0.93 -8.22 -16.26
N ARG A 121 0.18 -8.73 -15.72
CA ARG A 121 1.55 -8.50 -16.20
C ARG A 121 1.80 -9.07 -17.60
N GLU A 122 1.10 -10.14 -17.94
CA GLU A 122 1.17 -10.85 -19.21
C GLU A 122 -0.10 -10.56 -19.99
N PHE A 123 0.02 -10.18 -21.26
CA PHE A 123 -1.13 -9.85 -22.09
C PHE A 123 -0.88 -10.19 -23.56
N LEU A 124 -1.93 -10.13 -24.38
CA LEU A 124 -1.84 -10.34 -25.83
C LEU A 124 -1.91 -9.02 -26.59
N LEU A 125 -0.93 -8.80 -27.46
CA LEU A 125 -0.91 -7.73 -28.43
C LEU A 125 -1.68 -8.15 -29.68
N LEU A 126 -2.66 -7.33 -30.08
CA LEU A 126 -3.36 -7.43 -31.35
C LEU A 126 -2.60 -6.64 -32.42
N CYS A 127 -2.14 -7.32 -33.48
CA CYS A 127 -1.55 -6.66 -34.64
C CYS A 127 -2.39 -6.96 -35.89
N PRO A 128 -2.89 -5.94 -36.63
CA PRO A 128 -3.67 -6.16 -37.85
C PRO A 128 -2.91 -7.05 -38.84
N ALA A 129 -3.59 -8.00 -39.47
CA ALA A 129 -2.98 -9.00 -40.35
C ALA A 129 -2.10 -8.42 -41.49
N GLY A 130 -2.36 -7.17 -41.92
CA GLY A 130 -1.63 -6.49 -43.00
C GLY A 130 -0.39 -5.67 -42.58
N ARG A 131 0.03 -5.66 -41.31
CA ARG A 131 1.22 -4.91 -40.86
C ARG A 131 2.27 -5.85 -40.27
N THR A 132 3.38 -6.05 -40.99
CA THR A 132 4.54 -6.81 -40.50
C THR A 132 5.37 -5.94 -39.55
N PRO A 133 5.57 -6.29 -38.26
CA PRO A 133 6.59 -5.66 -37.45
C PRO A 133 7.91 -6.42 -37.62
N THR A 134 8.96 -5.73 -38.06
CA THR A 134 10.34 -6.27 -38.00
C THR A 134 10.79 -6.39 -36.54
N PRO A 135 11.56 -7.43 -36.18
CA PRO A 135 12.09 -7.57 -34.83
C PRO A 135 13.12 -6.45 -34.58
N ARG A 136 12.89 -5.64 -33.54
CA ARG A 136 13.79 -4.56 -33.16
C ARG A 136 14.90 -5.12 -32.26
N ARG A 137 16.14 -5.11 -32.76
CA ARG A 137 17.35 -5.49 -31.99
C ARG A 137 17.50 -4.61 -30.74
N ALA A 138 17.91 -5.23 -29.63
CA ALA A 138 18.48 -4.54 -28.48
C ALA A 138 19.71 -3.71 -28.93
N GLY A 139 19.72 -2.41 -28.62
CA GLY A 139 20.79 -1.50 -29.02
C GLY A 139 20.45 -0.03 -28.81
N THR A 140 20.98 0.51 -27.72
CA THR A 140 21.46 1.89 -27.49
C THR A 140 21.16 2.91 -28.58
N THR A 141 20.29 3.89 -28.32
CA THR A 141 20.33 5.24 -28.95
C THR A 141 19.53 6.26 -28.12
N GLY A 142 20.17 6.82 -27.09
CA GLY A 142 19.91 8.19 -26.64
C GLY A 142 21.01 9.07 -27.23
N ARG A 143 20.68 9.80 -28.29
CA ARG A 143 21.62 10.51 -29.16
C ARG A 143 22.09 11.80 -28.47
N SER A 144 23.41 11.89 -28.35
CA SER A 144 24.23 13.10 -28.18
C SER A 144 23.69 14.31 -28.97
N ILE A 145 23.49 15.42 -28.28
CA ILE A 145 23.50 16.76 -28.87
C ILE A 145 24.94 17.27 -28.73
N SER A 146 25.64 17.44 -29.86
CA SER A 146 26.98 18.02 -29.92
C SER A 146 26.97 19.31 -30.75
N PRO A 147 27.97 20.20 -30.54
CA PRO A 147 27.80 21.65 -30.66
C PRO A 147 28.22 22.19 -32.04
N SER A 148 27.63 23.32 -32.44
CA SER A 148 28.17 24.15 -33.53
C SER A 148 28.93 25.35 -32.95
N ARG A 149 30.22 25.39 -33.26
CA ARG A 149 31.10 26.55 -33.08
C ARG A 149 30.88 27.55 -34.22
N ARG A 150 30.75 28.83 -33.90
CA ARG A 150 31.46 29.92 -34.61
C ARG A 150 31.98 30.94 -33.60
N SER A 151 33.26 31.23 -33.76
CA SER A 151 34.13 32.09 -32.97
C SER A 151 33.76 33.57 -33.07
N ALA A 152 34.06 34.35 -32.03
CA ALA A 152 35.15 35.35 -32.00
C ALA A 152 34.94 36.41 -30.90
N ALA A 153 36.06 37.06 -30.53
CA ALA A 153 36.24 38.22 -29.63
C ALA A 153 36.18 37.89 -28.11
N LEU A 154 37.30 37.64 -27.43
CA LEU A 154 38.38 38.57 -27.03
C LEU A 154 37.84 39.78 -26.24
N ILE A 155 38.07 39.79 -24.91
CA ILE A 155 38.54 40.94 -24.12
C ILE A 155 39.17 40.41 -22.82
N ARG A 156 40.32 41.02 -22.51
CA ARG A 156 41.31 40.70 -21.47
C ARG A 156 40.93 41.28 -20.10
N ARG A 157 41.52 40.63 -19.06
CA ARG A 157 42.05 41.18 -17.78
C ARG A 157 40.99 41.82 -16.86
N SER A 158 41.03 41.74 -15.53
CA SER A 158 42.09 41.57 -14.51
C SER A 158 41.32 41.37 -13.20
N GLY A 159 41.74 40.56 -12.24
CA GLY A 159 42.89 40.81 -11.38
C GLY A 159 42.58 40.22 -9.99
N ALA A 160 43.54 39.49 -9.44
CA ALA A 160 43.51 38.98 -8.09
C ALA A 160 43.77 40.10 -7.07
N SER A 161 43.18 40.00 -5.87
CA SER A 161 43.93 39.97 -4.59
C SER A 161 43.03 40.09 -3.36
N ILE A 162 43.10 39.06 -2.51
CA ILE A 162 43.48 39.14 -1.09
C ILE A 162 43.08 40.42 -0.33
N ARG A 163 42.21 40.29 0.68
CA ARG A 163 42.58 40.58 2.09
C ARG A 163 41.54 40.11 3.11
N ARG A 164 42.04 39.35 4.08
CA ARG A 164 41.45 39.09 5.40
C ARG A 164 41.12 40.39 6.11
N ARG A 165 40.02 40.41 6.87
CA ARG A 165 39.99 41.03 8.21
C ARG A 165 38.92 40.36 9.08
N ARG A 166 39.40 39.73 10.16
CA ARG A 166 38.66 39.41 11.38
C ARG A 166 38.08 40.70 11.96
N ALA A 167 36.84 40.66 12.43
CA ALA A 167 36.38 41.51 13.52
C ALA A 167 35.43 40.70 14.40
N THR A 168 35.99 40.29 15.53
CA THR A 168 35.30 39.84 16.73
C THR A 168 34.36 40.92 17.26
N ARG A 169 33.14 40.56 17.66
CA ARG A 169 32.47 41.31 18.73
C ARG A 169 31.59 40.39 19.59
N ARG A 170 31.96 40.36 20.87
CA ARG A 170 31.32 39.68 21.98
C ARG A 170 30.06 40.45 22.43
N LEU A 171 29.17 39.69 23.10
CA LEU A 171 27.93 40.05 23.81
C LEU A 171 28.11 41.16 24.87
N PRO A 172 27.02 41.68 25.47
CA PRO A 172 26.51 41.01 26.69
C PRO A 172 24.98 40.94 26.83
N CYS A 173 24.55 39.91 27.57
CA CYS A 173 23.25 39.80 28.23
C CYS A 173 23.27 40.60 29.55
N THR A 174 22.13 41.18 29.96
CA THR A 174 21.65 41.21 31.37
C THR A 174 20.17 41.63 31.46
N PRO A 175 19.41 41.18 32.48
CA PRO A 175 17.97 41.38 32.66
C PRO A 175 17.63 42.50 33.67
N PRO A 176 16.34 42.82 33.85
CA PRO A 176 15.73 42.83 35.20
C PRO A 176 14.25 42.32 35.15
N SER A 177 13.47 42.00 36.19
CA SER A 177 13.58 41.88 37.64
C SER A 177 12.22 41.35 38.14
N SER A 178 12.24 40.56 39.22
CA SER A 178 11.11 40.08 40.01
C SER A 178 10.27 41.18 40.67
N VAL A 179 8.92 41.10 40.68
CA VAL A 179 8.06 41.73 41.70
C VAL A 179 6.76 40.92 41.96
N THR A 180 6.75 40.29 43.13
CA THR A 180 5.68 40.02 44.12
C THR A 180 4.27 39.51 43.75
N ARG A 181 4.06 38.29 44.22
CA ARG A 181 2.86 37.71 44.85
C ARG A 181 2.24 38.66 45.90
N ARG A 182 0.91 38.86 45.89
CA ARG A 182 0.14 39.28 47.07
C ARG A 182 -1.13 38.43 47.22
N SER A 183 -1.26 37.86 48.41
CA SER A 183 -2.40 37.10 48.89
C SER A 183 -3.37 38.00 49.68
N SER A 184 -4.62 37.54 49.72
CA SER A 184 -5.55 37.54 50.87
C SER A 184 -6.11 38.85 51.45
N SER A 185 -7.44 38.99 51.36
CA SER A 185 -8.37 39.17 52.51
C SER A 185 -9.79 38.82 52.04
N ARG A 186 -10.42 37.73 52.50
CA ARG A 186 -11.22 37.51 53.73
C ARG A 186 -12.57 38.25 53.78
N PHE A 187 -13.62 37.43 53.70
CA PHE A 187 -14.81 37.35 54.57
C PHE A 187 -15.83 38.51 54.63
N ARG A 188 -17.07 38.26 54.19
CA ARG A 188 -18.22 37.90 55.06
C ARG A 188 -19.53 37.78 54.25
N SER A 189 -20.22 36.66 54.38
CA SER A 189 -21.69 36.57 54.30
C SER A 189 -22.28 36.75 55.71
N PRO A 190 -23.58 37.07 55.83
CA PRO A 190 -24.50 36.03 56.32
C PRO A 190 -25.95 36.06 55.80
N ALA A 191 -26.62 34.92 56.01
CA ALA A 191 -28.06 34.66 56.22
C ALA A 191 -29.03 34.86 55.03
N ALA A 192 -29.63 33.81 54.44
CA ALA A 192 -30.68 32.89 54.94
C ALA A 192 -32.11 33.37 54.62
N ILE A 193 -32.72 32.78 53.58
CA ILE A 193 -34.17 32.66 53.40
C ILE A 193 -34.44 31.25 52.84
N ALA A 194 -35.35 30.51 53.48
CA ALA A 194 -35.92 29.23 53.04
C ALA A 194 -37.42 29.44 52.69
N PRO A 195 -38.15 28.42 52.19
CA PRO A 195 -38.34 28.09 50.77
C PRO A 195 -39.82 28.27 50.33
N PRO A 196 -40.19 27.90 49.08
CA PRO A 196 -41.49 27.27 48.88
C PRO A 196 -41.40 25.87 48.27
N ALA A 197 -42.55 25.23 48.35
CA ALA A 197 -42.79 23.79 48.36
C ALA A 197 -42.53 23.03 47.06
N ARG A 198 -42.41 21.71 47.25
CA ARG A 198 -42.19 20.64 46.29
C ARG A 198 -43.28 20.54 45.21
N CYS A 199 -42.85 20.21 44.00
CA CYS A 199 -43.56 19.31 43.08
C CYS A 199 -42.44 18.57 42.31
N GLY A 200 -42.18 17.30 42.57
CA GLY A 200 -42.70 16.23 41.72
C GLY A 200 -41.54 15.62 40.91
N SER A 201 -41.12 14.41 41.31
CA SER A 201 -40.40 13.39 40.54
C SER A 201 -39.59 13.81 39.30
N ALA A 202 -38.27 13.74 39.43
CA ALA A 202 -37.45 12.98 38.49
C ALA A 202 -36.13 12.67 39.21
N SER A 203 -35.94 11.43 39.64
CA SER A 203 -34.60 10.88 39.79
C SER A 203 -34.02 10.76 38.38
N SER A 204 -33.58 11.86 37.79
CA SER A 204 -32.64 11.79 36.69
C SER A 204 -31.31 11.42 37.31
N SER A 205 -31.10 10.12 37.50
CA SER A 205 -29.75 9.57 37.44
C SER A 205 -29.26 9.73 36.00
N SER A 206 -29.03 10.97 35.57
CA SER A 206 -28.10 11.23 34.49
C SER A 206 -26.72 10.99 35.08
N ALA A 207 -26.41 9.71 35.27
CA ALA A 207 -25.04 9.26 35.18
C ALA A 207 -24.59 9.73 33.79
N GLU A 208 -23.83 10.82 33.76
CA GLU A 208 -23.09 11.22 32.57
C GLU A 208 -22.43 9.95 32.06
N SER A 209 -22.86 9.49 30.88
CA SER A 209 -22.29 8.32 30.23
C SER A 209 -20.81 8.64 30.05
N ARG A 210 -19.96 8.08 30.93
CA ARG A 210 -18.51 8.08 30.70
C ARG A 210 -18.34 7.60 29.26
N PRO A 211 -17.51 8.26 28.44
CA PRO A 211 -17.25 7.73 27.12
C PRO A 211 -16.77 6.28 27.34
N GLU A 212 -17.57 5.34 26.82
CA GLU A 212 -17.34 3.92 27.05
C GLU A 212 -16.25 3.51 26.08
N ARG A 213 -15.16 2.95 26.63
CA ARG A 213 -14.14 2.27 25.85
C ARG A 213 -14.80 1.36 24.82
N MET A 214 -14.22 1.29 23.62
CA MET A 214 -14.77 0.42 22.58
C MET A 214 -14.75 -1.04 23.05
N ASP A 215 -15.92 -1.63 23.28
CA ASP A 215 -16.05 -3.08 23.47
C ASP A 215 -15.72 -3.78 22.15
N LEU A 216 -14.71 -4.65 22.16
CA LEU A 216 -14.20 -5.32 20.97
C LEU A 216 -15.02 -6.56 20.59
N THR A 217 -15.91 -7.03 21.46
CA THR A 217 -16.68 -8.26 21.26
C THR A 217 -17.60 -8.13 20.04
N GLY A 218 -17.48 -9.07 19.09
CA GLY A 218 -18.33 -9.11 17.89
C GLY A 218 -18.03 -8.02 16.85
N ARG A 219 -16.91 -7.30 17.00
CA ARG A 219 -16.39 -6.34 16.02
C ARG A 219 -15.46 -7.00 15.01
N ALA A 220 -15.16 -6.29 13.93
CA ALA A 220 -14.27 -6.77 12.87
C ALA A 220 -13.04 -5.88 12.67
N ALA A 221 -11.87 -6.50 12.53
CA ALA A 221 -10.61 -5.84 12.24
C ALA A 221 -10.01 -6.31 10.90
N LEU A 222 -9.39 -5.40 10.16
CA LEU A 222 -8.49 -5.73 9.05
C LEU A 222 -7.06 -5.37 9.45
N VAL A 223 -6.16 -6.35 9.36
CA VAL A 223 -4.72 -6.18 9.61
C VAL A 223 -3.96 -6.36 8.30
N THR A 224 -3.30 -5.31 7.82
CA THR A 224 -2.44 -5.43 6.64
C THR A 224 -1.07 -5.99 7.03
N GLY A 225 -0.64 -7.07 6.36
CA GLY A 225 0.61 -7.75 6.67
C GLY A 225 0.49 -8.74 7.84
N ALA A 226 0.19 -9.99 7.51
CA ALA A 226 -0.10 -11.06 8.48
C ALA A 226 1.14 -11.75 9.11
N LYS A 227 2.36 -11.34 8.75
CA LYS A 227 3.60 -11.99 9.22
C LYS A 227 4.13 -11.33 10.49
N ARG A 228 4.86 -12.09 11.32
CA ARG A 228 5.56 -11.62 12.53
C ARG A 228 4.57 -10.93 13.49
N ILE A 229 4.75 -9.64 13.75
CA ILE A 229 3.93 -8.83 14.63
C ILE A 229 2.46 -8.83 14.20
N GLY A 230 2.17 -8.88 12.90
CA GLY A 230 0.79 -8.92 12.41
C GLY A 230 0.02 -10.16 12.80
N ALA A 231 0.68 -11.32 12.86
CA ALA A 231 0.07 -12.56 13.35
C ALA A 231 -0.29 -12.44 14.83
N GLU A 232 0.61 -11.89 15.65
CA GLU A 232 0.35 -11.76 17.09
C GLU A 232 -0.74 -10.72 17.41
N VAL A 233 -0.77 -9.61 16.66
CA VAL A 233 -1.89 -8.66 16.73
C VAL A 233 -3.20 -9.34 16.39
N ALA A 234 -3.25 -10.15 15.32
CA ALA A 234 -4.47 -10.86 14.92
C ALA A 234 -4.97 -11.82 16.02
N ARG A 235 -4.06 -12.60 16.62
CA ARG A 235 -4.40 -13.51 17.73
C ARG A 235 -4.96 -12.76 18.92
N GLU A 236 -4.33 -11.64 19.31
CA GLU A 236 -4.80 -10.89 20.47
C GLU A 236 -6.16 -10.21 20.21
N LEU A 237 -6.38 -9.66 19.01
CA LEU A 237 -7.71 -9.13 18.65
C LEU A 237 -8.78 -10.22 18.71
N ALA A 238 -8.47 -11.44 18.27
CA ALA A 238 -9.38 -12.57 18.37
C ALA A 238 -9.64 -12.99 19.83
N ARG A 239 -8.62 -12.99 20.71
CA ARG A 239 -8.80 -13.21 22.16
C ARG A 239 -9.72 -12.15 22.80
N ARG A 240 -9.74 -10.93 22.25
CA ARG A 240 -10.66 -9.85 22.65
C ARG A 240 -12.05 -9.94 22.01
N GLY A 241 -12.33 -11.00 21.24
CA GLY A 241 -13.65 -11.25 20.67
C GLY A 241 -13.90 -10.67 19.27
N MET A 242 -12.85 -10.20 18.58
CA MET A 242 -12.98 -9.68 17.20
C MET A 242 -12.89 -10.76 16.14
N ASP A 243 -13.62 -10.59 15.05
CA ASP A 243 -13.33 -11.25 13.78
C ASP A 243 -12.19 -10.53 13.06
N VAL A 244 -11.30 -11.27 12.40
CA VAL A 244 -10.05 -10.70 11.88
C VAL A 244 -9.81 -11.09 10.42
N ALA A 245 -9.69 -10.08 9.56
CA ALA A 245 -9.16 -10.21 8.22
C ALA A 245 -7.66 -9.90 8.21
N LEU A 246 -6.90 -10.71 7.48
CA LEU A 246 -5.44 -10.64 7.38
C LEU A 246 -5.05 -10.53 5.92
N SER A 247 -4.18 -9.56 5.60
CA SER A 247 -3.61 -9.45 4.26
C SER A 247 -2.19 -9.97 4.17
N TYR A 248 -1.83 -10.55 3.02
CA TYR A 248 -0.46 -10.90 2.69
C TYR A 248 -0.17 -10.57 1.21
N ASN A 249 1.11 -10.41 0.90
CA ASN A 249 1.58 -10.37 -0.49
C ASN A 249 2.30 -11.67 -0.84
N ARG A 250 3.42 -11.96 -0.16
CA ARG A 250 4.25 -13.16 -0.42
C ARG A 250 4.22 -14.21 0.70
N SER A 251 3.53 -13.95 1.81
CA SER A 251 3.56 -14.75 3.04
C SER A 251 2.24 -15.48 3.28
N ARG A 252 1.81 -16.28 2.29
CA ARG A 252 0.52 -16.97 2.35
C ARG A 252 0.45 -17.93 3.54
N ALA A 253 1.47 -18.78 3.70
CA ALA A 253 1.50 -19.80 4.73
C ALA A 253 1.43 -19.20 6.14
N GLU A 254 2.17 -18.11 6.40
CA GLU A 254 2.12 -17.43 7.70
C GLU A 254 0.77 -16.76 7.95
N ALA A 255 0.12 -16.24 6.91
CA ALA A 255 -1.21 -15.65 7.01
C ALA A 255 -2.30 -16.69 7.29
N GLU A 256 -2.24 -17.84 6.60
CA GLU A 256 -3.15 -18.97 6.82
C GLU A 256 -2.97 -19.57 8.23
N ALA A 257 -1.73 -19.69 8.73
CA ALA A 257 -1.47 -20.12 10.09
C ALA A 257 -2.07 -19.17 11.14
N ALA A 258 -1.87 -17.85 10.97
CA ALA A 258 -2.46 -16.86 11.87
C ALA A 258 -4.01 -16.89 11.83
N ALA A 259 -4.62 -17.11 10.66
CA ALA A 259 -6.06 -17.26 10.53
C ALA A 259 -6.59 -18.54 11.19
N ALA A 260 -5.83 -19.63 11.14
CA ALA A 260 -6.16 -20.86 11.87
C ALA A 260 -6.15 -20.62 13.38
N ASP A 261 -5.18 -19.87 13.90
CA ASP A 261 -5.13 -19.49 15.32
C ASP A 261 -6.34 -18.63 15.74
N VAL A 262 -6.74 -17.66 14.90
CA VAL A 262 -7.97 -16.86 15.11
C VAL A 262 -9.21 -17.76 15.15
N THR A 263 -9.29 -18.72 14.23
CA THR A 263 -10.42 -19.66 14.17
C THR A 263 -10.47 -20.58 15.38
N ALA A 264 -9.32 -21.04 15.88
CA ALA A 264 -9.22 -21.86 17.08
C ALA A 264 -9.69 -21.13 18.35
N LEU A 265 -9.65 -19.79 18.36
CA LEU A 265 -10.20 -18.95 19.42
C LEU A 265 -11.72 -18.71 19.28
N GLY A 266 -12.39 -19.37 18.33
CA GLY A 266 -13.83 -19.26 18.10
C GLY A 266 -14.26 -17.99 17.35
N ARG A 267 -13.32 -17.31 16.70
CA ARG A 267 -13.58 -16.10 15.89
C ARG A 267 -13.52 -16.39 14.41
N ARG A 268 -14.13 -15.55 13.58
CA ARG A 268 -14.04 -15.67 12.13
C ARG A 268 -12.73 -15.08 11.64
N ALA A 269 -12.06 -15.80 10.75
CA ALA A 269 -10.84 -15.34 10.09
C ALA A 269 -11.02 -15.29 8.58
N GLN A 270 -10.46 -14.27 7.92
CA GLN A 270 -10.36 -14.22 6.47
C GLN A 270 -8.93 -13.88 6.07
N VAL A 271 -8.39 -14.60 5.10
CA VAL A 271 -7.08 -14.27 4.52
C VAL A 271 -7.28 -13.75 3.10
N VAL A 272 -6.65 -12.61 2.79
CA VAL A 272 -6.77 -11.96 1.49
C VAL A 272 -5.38 -11.65 0.93
N SER A 273 -5.09 -12.15 -0.28
CA SER A 273 -3.89 -11.77 -1.01
C SER A 273 -4.05 -10.37 -1.58
N ALA A 274 -3.13 -9.45 -1.29
CA ALA A 274 -3.17 -8.09 -1.79
C ALA A 274 -1.75 -7.54 -2.06
N ASN A 275 -1.56 -7.00 -3.26
CA ASN A 275 -0.44 -6.11 -3.52
C ASN A 275 -0.84 -4.68 -3.15
N LEU A 276 -0.30 -4.15 -2.07
CA LEU A 276 -0.66 -2.83 -1.57
C LEU A 276 -0.08 -1.67 -2.39
N ALA A 277 0.84 -1.94 -3.32
CA ALA A 277 1.23 -0.94 -4.32
C ALA A 277 0.15 -0.71 -5.38
N ASP A 278 -0.81 -1.63 -5.52
CA ASP A 278 -1.95 -1.50 -6.43
C ASP A 278 -3.15 -0.83 -5.73
N PRO A 279 -3.65 0.31 -6.24
CA PRO A 279 -4.82 0.96 -5.68
C PRO A 279 -6.10 0.12 -5.68
N ASP A 280 -6.30 -0.72 -6.70
CA ASP A 280 -7.46 -1.59 -6.77
C ASP A 280 -7.34 -2.75 -5.77
N GLY A 281 -6.12 -3.24 -5.56
CA GLY A 281 -5.78 -4.19 -4.50
C GLY A 281 -6.14 -3.67 -3.11
N CYS A 282 -5.86 -2.40 -2.81
CA CYS A 282 -6.21 -1.78 -1.52
C CYS A 282 -7.73 -1.74 -1.29
N ARG A 283 -8.51 -1.33 -2.30
CA ARG A 283 -9.97 -1.28 -2.22
C ARG A 283 -10.57 -2.68 -2.05
N THR A 284 -10.16 -3.61 -2.92
CA THR A 284 -10.66 -4.99 -2.91
C THR A 284 -10.39 -5.68 -1.58
N LEU A 285 -9.21 -5.44 -0.99
CA LEU A 285 -8.86 -5.95 0.33
C LEU A 285 -9.85 -5.48 1.40
N VAL A 286 -10.11 -4.17 1.45
CA VAL A 286 -10.98 -3.57 2.49
C VAL A 286 -12.43 -3.98 2.29
N ASP A 287 -12.93 -3.91 1.06
CA ASP A 287 -14.30 -4.30 0.74
C ASP A 287 -14.53 -5.80 0.99
N GLY A 288 -13.53 -6.63 0.69
CA GLY A 288 -13.55 -8.06 0.98
C GLY A 288 -13.63 -8.36 2.48
N ALA A 289 -12.81 -7.69 3.29
CA ALA A 289 -12.82 -7.82 4.74
C ALA A 289 -14.17 -7.40 5.35
N ALA A 290 -14.69 -6.24 4.92
CA ALA A 290 -15.98 -5.75 5.40
C ALA A 290 -17.13 -6.67 4.99
N SER A 291 -17.10 -7.20 3.76
CA SER A 291 -18.14 -8.10 3.25
C SER A 291 -18.13 -9.45 3.98
N ALA A 292 -16.96 -10.01 4.29
CA ALA A 292 -16.84 -11.29 4.98
C ALA A 292 -17.48 -11.28 6.38
N PHE A 293 -17.39 -10.15 7.06
CA PHE A 293 -17.90 -10.03 8.42
C PHE A 293 -19.22 -9.27 8.54
N GLY A 294 -19.65 -8.61 7.47
CA GLY A 294 -20.82 -7.72 7.43
C GLY A 294 -20.58 -6.35 8.06
N ARG A 295 -19.33 -6.07 8.48
CA ARG A 295 -18.90 -4.85 9.16
C ARG A 295 -17.39 -4.70 9.11
N LEU A 296 -16.91 -3.48 9.39
CA LEU A 296 -15.53 -3.18 9.68
C LEU A 296 -15.49 -2.11 10.77
N ASP A 297 -14.69 -2.32 11.82
CA ASP A 297 -14.57 -1.42 12.96
C ASP A 297 -13.14 -0.90 13.14
N VAL A 298 -12.14 -1.71 12.78
CA VAL A 298 -10.73 -1.41 12.96
C VAL A 298 -9.95 -1.69 11.67
N LEU A 299 -9.19 -0.71 11.20
CA LEU A 299 -8.18 -0.89 10.16
C LEU A 299 -6.79 -0.71 10.76
N ILE A 300 -5.91 -1.68 10.56
CA ILE A 300 -4.50 -1.63 10.99
C ILE A 300 -3.60 -1.67 9.75
N ASN A 301 -3.07 -0.52 9.36
CA ASN A 301 -2.11 -0.36 8.28
C ASN A 301 -0.69 -0.64 8.80
N MET A 302 -0.27 -1.90 8.73
CA MET A 302 1.01 -2.38 9.29
C MET A 302 1.98 -2.94 8.24
N ALA A 303 1.50 -3.31 7.04
CA ALA A 303 2.36 -3.77 5.97
C ALA A 303 3.41 -2.71 5.59
N SER A 304 4.63 -3.16 5.31
CA SER A 304 5.79 -2.29 5.09
C SER A 304 6.87 -2.97 4.25
N VAL A 305 7.66 -2.19 3.51
CA VAL A 305 8.87 -2.67 2.82
C VAL A 305 10.09 -1.98 3.43
N TYR A 306 10.89 -2.76 4.16
CA TYR A 306 12.12 -2.27 4.77
C TYR A 306 13.34 -2.82 4.01
N ALA A 307 13.85 -2.05 3.05
CA ALA A 307 15.02 -2.39 2.26
C ALA A 307 15.99 -1.20 2.20
N ALA A 308 17.27 -1.46 2.48
CA ALA A 308 18.33 -0.49 2.27
C ALA A 308 18.67 -0.42 0.78
N VAL A 309 18.65 0.77 0.21
CA VAL A 309 19.11 1.06 -1.15
C VAL A 309 19.99 2.30 -1.10
N PRO A 310 21.26 2.23 -1.56
CA PRO A 310 22.12 3.41 -1.69
C PRO A 310 21.40 4.54 -2.42
N PHE A 311 21.71 5.79 -2.06
CA PHE A 311 20.98 6.93 -2.62
C PHE A 311 21.19 7.04 -4.14
N GLU A 312 22.40 6.73 -4.60
CA GLU A 312 22.80 6.69 -6.01
C GLU A 312 22.04 5.62 -6.82
N GLU A 313 21.53 4.59 -6.15
CA GLU A 313 20.73 3.51 -6.73
C GLU A 313 19.22 3.70 -6.53
N THR A 314 18.82 4.78 -5.83
CA THR A 314 17.42 5.11 -5.60
C THR A 314 16.84 5.85 -6.80
N ASP A 315 16.50 5.09 -7.83
CA ASP A 315 15.75 5.60 -8.99
C ASP A 315 14.27 5.87 -8.65
N GLU A 316 13.53 6.49 -9.59
CA GLU A 316 12.11 6.80 -9.43
C GLU A 316 11.24 5.56 -9.14
N ARG A 317 11.66 4.38 -9.64
CA ARG A 317 10.93 3.13 -9.46
C ARG A 317 11.12 2.60 -8.04
N VAL A 318 12.34 2.60 -7.52
CA VAL A 318 12.63 2.24 -6.12
C VAL A 318 11.93 3.20 -5.17
N TRP A 319 12.03 4.51 -5.45
CA TRP A 319 11.33 5.55 -4.69
C TRP A 319 9.82 5.27 -4.64
N SER A 320 9.18 5.13 -5.80
CA SER A 320 7.74 4.93 -5.89
C SER A 320 7.30 3.61 -5.24
N ALA A 321 8.04 2.52 -5.45
CA ALA A 321 7.70 1.22 -4.87
C ALA A 321 7.68 1.24 -3.33
N VAL A 322 8.59 1.99 -2.69
CA VAL A 322 8.58 2.15 -1.23
C VAL A 322 7.43 3.06 -0.80
N LEU A 323 7.26 4.23 -1.41
CA LEU A 323 6.19 5.16 -1.03
C LEU A 323 4.79 4.58 -1.28
N ASP A 324 4.61 3.80 -2.34
CA ASP A 324 3.32 3.19 -2.68
C ASP A 324 2.88 2.21 -1.59
N VAL A 325 3.80 1.41 -1.04
CA VAL A 325 3.47 0.46 0.03
C VAL A 325 3.47 1.12 1.42
N ASP A 326 4.47 1.95 1.74
CA ASP A 326 4.66 2.45 3.11
C ASP A 326 3.87 3.71 3.45
N LEU A 327 3.31 4.41 2.46
CA LEU A 327 2.54 5.63 2.65
C LEU A 327 1.21 5.61 1.90
N ARG A 328 1.24 5.44 0.57
CA ARG A 328 0.04 5.55 -0.28
C ARG A 328 -0.98 4.45 0.06
N ALA A 329 -0.53 3.23 0.32
CA ALA A 329 -1.40 2.13 0.73
C ALA A 329 -2.21 2.48 1.99
N ALA A 330 -1.59 3.09 3.00
CA ALA A 330 -2.29 3.50 4.22
C ALA A 330 -3.39 4.53 3.91
N PHE A 331 -3.14 5.48 3.00
CA PHE A 331 -4.16 6.41 2.53
C PHE A 331 -5.29 5.69 1.78
N LEU A 332 -4.97 4.81 0.84
CA LEU A 332 -5.95 4.13 -0.01
C LEU A 332 -6.82 3.14 0.78
N CYS A 333 -6.21 2.35 1.66
CA CYS A 333 -6.94 1.48 2.58
C CYS A 333 -7.83 2.29 3.53
N SER A 334 -7.34 3.40 4.09
CA SER A 334 -8.16 4.27 4.93
C SER A 334 -9.34 4.85 4.17
N ARG A 335 -9.12 5.36 2.95
CA ARG A 335 -10.18 5.89 2.08
C ARG A 335 -11.24 4.84 1.78
N ALA A 336 -10.83 3.60 1.49
CA ALA A 336 -11.74 2.49 1.25
C ALA A 336 -12.48 2.05 2.53
N ALA A 337 -11.86 2.16 3.70
CA ALA A 337 -12.43 1.72 4.97
C ALA A 337 -13.49 2.69 5.51
N VAL A 338 -13.30 4.00 5.31
CA VAL A 338 -14.17 5.06 5.87
C VAL A 338 -15.68 4.81 5.66
N PRO A 339 -16.18 4.45 4.46
CA PRO A 339 -17.60 4.12 4.28
C PRO A 339 -18.08 2.96 5.16
N HIS A 340 -17.24 1.94 5.39
CA HIS A 340 -17.57 0.79 6.24
C HIS A 340 -17.51 1.15 7.72
N LEU A 341 -16.51 1.93 8.15
CA LEU A 341 -16.39 2.43 9.52
C LEU A 341 -17.59 3.31 9.88
N ARG A 342 -18.00 4.22 8.98
CA ARG A 342 -19.21 5.03 9.16
C ARG A 342 -20.46 4.17 9.33
N ARG A 343 -20.63 3.11 8.53
CA ARG A 343 -21.76 2.17 8.68
C ARG A 343 -21.75 1.43 10.03
N SER A 344 -20.58 1.21 10.62
CA SER A 344 -20.42 0.62 11.95
C SER A 344 -20.63 1.63 13.10
N GLY A 345 -20.95 2.90 12.82
CA GLY A 345 -21.13 3.96 13.82
C GLY A 345 -19.84 4.63 14.30
N GLY A 346 -18.76 4.47 13.54
CA GLY A 346 -17.42 4.96 13.88
C GLY A 346 -16.38 3.84 13.79
N GLY A 347 -15.14 4.14 14.16
CA GLY A 347 -14.07 3.15 14.05
C GLY A 347 -12.70 3.60 14.51
N ARG A 348 -11.70 2.77 14.24
CA ARG A 348 -10.30 3.03 14.56
C ARG A 348 -9.43 2.76 13.34
N ILE A 349 -8.52 3.68 13.03
CA ILE A 349 -7.48 3.49 12.02
C ILE A 349 -6.14 3.61 12.73
N ILE A 350 -5.37 2.52 12.71
CA ILE A 350 -4.03 2.47 13.30
C ILE A 350 -3.00 2.35 12.18
N ASN A 351 -2.16 3.36 12.04
CA ASN A 351 -1.07 3.37 11.08
C ASN A 351 0.26 2.99 11.75
N PHE A 352 1.19 2.44 10.99
CA PHE A 352 2.55 2.16 11.45
C PHE A 352 3.57 3.08 10.80
N SER A 353 4.11 4.00 11.61
CA SER A 353 5.30 4.79 11.31
C SER A 353 6.56 4.01 11.78
N ASP A 354 7.60 4.72 12.19
CA ASP A 354 8.87 4.17 12.68
C ASP A 354 9.51 5.14 13.69
N TRP A 355 10.22 4.63 14.71
CA TRP A 355 10.85 5.48 15.72
C TRP A 355 11.86 6.49 15.15
N VAL A 356 12.59 6.14 14.09
CA VAL A 356 13.55 7.04 13.44
C VAL A 356 12.79 8.20 12.80
N ALA A 357 11.73 7.89 12.06
CA ALA A 357 10.84 8.91 11.51
C ALA A 357 10.25 9.76 12.63
N ALA A 358 9.68 9.17 13.68
CA ALA A 358 9.11 9.92 14.80
C ALA A 358 10.14 10.77 15.57
N SER A 359 11.43 10.40 15.57
CA SER A 359 12.48 11.20 16.22
C SER A 359 12.79 12.52 15.49
N GLY A 360 12.42 12.64 14.22
CA GLY A 360 12.77 13.80 13.38
C GLY A 360 14.24 13.89 13.01
N ARG A 361 15.04 12.87 13.35
CA ARG A 361 16.48 12.80 13.07
C ARG A 361 16.77 11.51 12.31
N PRO A 362 17.13 11.58 11.01
CA PRO A 362 17.59 10.41 10.28
C PRO A 362 18.83 9.81 10.97
N ARG A 363 18.86 8.49 11.12
CA ARG A 363 19.97 7.76 11.78
C ARG A 363 20.61 6.69 10.90
N TYR A 364 19.97 6.32 9.79
CA TYR A 364 20.42 5.26 8.90
C TYR A 364 20.53 5.78 7.46
N THR A 365 21.64 5.45 6.80
CA THR A 365 21.83 5.68 5.37
C THR A 365 21.15 4.58 4.56
N GLY A 366 20.82 4.86 3.30
CA GLY A 366 20.16 3.90 2.41
C GLY A 366 18.66 3.68 2.63
N TYR A 367 18.04 4.43 3.54
CA TYR A 367 16.60 4.33 3.86
C TYR A 367 15.83 5.61 3.51
N VAL A 368 16.30 6.39 2.53
CA VAL A 368 15.71 7.70 2.21
C VAL A 368 14.21 7.59 1.87
N PRO A 369 13.76 6.73 0.94
CA PRO A 369 12.33 6.63 0.62
C PRO A 369 11.50 6.15 1.82
N TYR A 370 12.03 5.18 2.58
CA TYR A 370 11.37 4.62 3.76
C TYR A 370 11.16 5.68 4.85
N TYR A 371 12.21 6.44 5.18
CA TYR A 371 12.14 7.51 6.17
C TYR A 371 11.11 8.57 5.77
N VAL A 372 11.10 8.99 4.49
CA VAL A 372 10.13 9.96 3.96
C VAL A 372 8.71 9.40 4.04
N ALA A 373 8.50 8.15 3.63
CA ALA A 373 7.19 7.49 3.70
C ALA A 373 6.67 7.43 5.14
N LYS A 374 7.48 6.98 6.10
CA LYS A 374 7.09 6.86 7.51
C LYS A 374 6.89 8.21 8.19
N LYS A 375 7.59 9.27 7.76
CA LYS A 375 7.26 10.66 8.12
C LYS A 375 5.92 11.10 7.54
N GLY A 376 5.66 10.80 6.28
CA GLY A 376 4.37 11.07 5.62
C GLY A 376 3.20 10.40 6.32
N VAL A 377 3.39 9.18 6.86
CA VAL A 377 2.35 8.48 7.63
C VAL A 377 1.93 9.26 8.88
N MET A 378 2.84 9.99 9.52
CA MET A 378 2.50 10.84 10.68
C MET A 378 1.59 11.98 10.26
N GLY A 379 1.95 12.71 9.19
CA GLY A 379 1.10 13.79 8.65
C GLY A 379 -0.25 13.29 8.11
N LEU A 380 -0.26 12.10 7.49
CA LEU A 380 -1.50 11.44 7.07
C LEU A 380 -2.40 11.12 8.27
N THR A 381 -1.81 10.69 9.39
CA THR A 381 -2.54 10.36 10.62
C THR A 381 -3.20 11.59 11.21
N GLU A 382 -2.45 12.69 11.36
CA GLU A 382 -2.98 13.98 11.85
C GLU A 382 -4.10 14.52 10.96
N ALA A 383 -3.89 14.51 9.63
CA ALA A 383 -4.88 15.00 8.68
C ALA A 383 -6.17 14.17 8.69
N LEU A 384 -6.06 12.84 8.69
CA LEU A 384 -7.24 11.97 8.74
C LEU A 384 -7.95 12.04 10.10
N ALA A 385 -7.22 12.20 11.20
CA ALA A 385 -7.81 12.39 12.51
C ALA A 385 -8.69 13.65 12.56
N LEU A 386 -8.22 14.76 11.99
CA LEU A 386 -8.99 16.01 11.91
C LEU A 386 -10.25 15.84 11.05
N GLU A 387 -10.11 15.25 9.86
CA GLU A 387 -11.20 15.11 8.89
C GLU A 387 -12.30 14.13 9.34
N LEU A 388 -11.91 13.05 10.02
CA LEU A 388 -12.79 11.93 10.34
C LEU A 388 -13.32 11.95 11.78
N ALA A 389 -12.88 12.89 12.62
CA ALA A 389 -13.37 13.03 14.00
C ALA A 389 -14.89 13.18 14.08
N LYS A 390 -15.51 13.92 13.15
CA LYS A 390 -16.98 14.08 13.06
C LYS A 390 -17.75 12.79 12.83
N ASP A 391 -17.07 11.76 12.33
CA ASP A 391 -17.63 10.44 12.04
C ASP A 391 -17.34 9.43 13.18
N ASN A 392 -16.82 9.88 14.33
CA ASN A 392 -16.36 9.03 15.42
C ASN A 392 -15.30 7.99 14.99
N ILE A 393 -14.44 8.39 14.05
CA ILE A 393 -13.31 7.58 13.59
C ILE A 393 -12.03 8.20 14.16
N LEU A 394 -11.40 7.50 15.11
CA LEU A 394 -10.12 7.93 15.68
C LEU A 394 -8.97 7.34 14.85
N VAL A 395 -8.01 8.18 14.48
CA VAL A 395 -6.89 7.82 13.62
C VAL A 395 -5.60 8.09 14.37
N ASN A 396 -4.80 7.07 14.61
CA ASN A 396 -3.53 7.18 15.33
C ASN A 396 -2.44 6.38 14.64
N ALA A 397 -1.20 6.62 15.04
CA ALA A 397 -0.05 5.87 14.57
C ALA A 397 0.77 5.29 15.73
N ILE A 398 1.44 4.19 15.46
CA ILE A 398 2.48 3.63 16.31
C ILE A 398 3.82 3.82 15.59
N ALA A 399 4.84 4.24 16.33
CA ALA A 399 6.23 4.33 15.88
C ALA A 399 7.06 3.28 16.65
N PRO A 400 7.18 2.05 16.10
CA PRO A 400 7.96 0.99 16.72
C PRO A 400 9.44 1.31 16.75
N GLY A 401 10.12 0.91 17.83
CA GLY A 401 11.57 0.84 17.91
C GLY A 401 12.11 -0.56 17.61
N PRO A 402 13.21 -0.96 18.28
CA PRO A 402 13.69 -2.32 18.27
C PRO A 402 12.70 -3.30 18.93
N ILE A 403 11.79 -3.88 18.14
CA ILE A 403 10.78 -4.81 18.63
C ILE A 403 11.27 -6.26 18.55
N LEU A 404 11.66 -6.69 17.35
CA LEU A 404 12.17 -8.02 17.09
C LEU A 404 13.44 -7.91 16.25
N ALA A 405 14.44 -8.73 16.57
CA ALA A 405 15.62 -8.88 15.73
C ALA A 405 15.21 -9.37 14.32
N PRO A 406 15.78 -8.78 13.26
CA PRO A 406 15.73 -9.37 11.92
C PRO A 406 16.35 -10.78 11.90
N PRO A 407 15.91 -11.67 10.99
CA PRO A 407 16.61 -12.92 10.75
C PRO A 407 18.07 -12.64 10.35
N GLY A 408 19.00 -13.38 10.94
CA GLY A 408 20.44 -13.24 10.68
C GLY A 408 21.16 -12.17 11.51
N THR A 409 20.47 -11.49 12.43
CA THR A 409 21.12 -10.60 13.40
C THR A 409 22.06 -11.39 14.31
N THR A 410 23.31 -10.97 14.37
CA THR A 410 24.35 -11.54 15.23
C THR A 410 24.17 -11.12 16.68
N ASP A 411 24.78 -11.86 17.61
CA ASP A 411 24.77 -11.50 19.04
C ASP A 411 25.41 -10.13 19.30
N GLU A 412 26.44 -9.78 18.54
CA GLU A 412 27.10 -8.48 18.66
C GLU A 412 26.18 -7.34 18.22
N GLU A 413 25.53 -7.47 17.06
CA GLU A 413 24.54 -6.50 16.58
C GLU A 413 23.37 -6.38 17.55
N SER A 414 22.88 -7.51 18.09
CA SER A 414 21.82 -7.51 19.09
C SER A 414 22.23 -6.74 20.34
N ARG A 415 23.41 -7.04 20.90
CA ARG A 415 23.94 -6.32 22.07
C ARG A 415 24.15 -4.83 21.80
N ALA A 416 24.56 -4.46 20.59
CA ALA A 416 24.70 -3.05 20.21
C ALA A 416 23.34 -2.32 20.18
N VAL A 417 22.29 -2.98 19.66
CA VAL A 417 20.92 -2.44 19.69
C VAL A 417 20.43 -2.29 21.13
N GLU A 418 20.64 -3.30 21.97
CA GLU A 418 20.25 -3.28 23.39
C GLU A 418 20.98 -2.18 24.16
N ALA A 419 22.30 -2.09 24.03
CA ALA A 419 23.12 -1.07 24.69
C ALA A 419 22.72 0.36 24.30
N ALA A 420 22.25 0.52 23.06
CA ALA A 420 21.82 1.81 22.54
C ALA A 420 20.32 2.10 22.82
N THR A 421 19.58 1.14 23.36
CA THR A 421 18.20 1.28 23.83
C THR A 421 18.21 1.53 25.33
N PRO A 422 17.64 2.64 25.86
CA PRO A 422 17.67 2.92 27.30
C PRO A 422 17.12 1.81 28.21
N LEU A 423 16.10 1.07 27.77
CA LEU A 423 15.60 -0.09 28.53
C LEU A 423 16.47 -1.36 28.40
N GLY A 424 17.56 -1.33 27.63
CA GLY A 424 18.57 -2.39 27.58
C GLY A 424 18.09 -3.71 26.97
N ARG A 425 17.00 -3.71 26.19
CA ARG A 425 16.40 -4.94 25.61
C ARG A 425 15.56 -4.66 24.36
N TRP A 426 15.31 -5.71 23.60
CA TRP A 426 14.27 -5.75 22.57
C TRP A 426 12.86 -5.69 23.20
N GLY A 427 11.93 -5.03 22.49
CA GLY A 427 10.57 -4.81 23.01
C GLY A 427 9.68 -6.06 23.00
N GLY A 428 9.87 -6.97 22.04
CA GLY A 428 8.99 -8.11 21.77
C GLY A 428 7.64 -7.71 21.18
N GLU A 429 6.94 -8.64 20.49
CA GLU A 429 5.66 -8.34 19.83
C GLU A 429 4.60 -7.81 20.80
N GLY A 430 4.59 -8.33 22.03
CA GLY A 430 3.64 -7.94 23.07
C GLY A 430 3.65 -6.44 23.38
N ALA A 431 4.77 -5.73 23.19
CA ALA A 431 4.80 -4.28 23.36
C ALA A 431 3.95 -3.54 22.31
N ILE A 432 3.99 -4.00 21.06
CA ILE A 432 3.18 -3.46 19.97
C ILE A 432 1.71 -3.83 20.14
N VAL A 433 1.43 -5.08 20.51
CA VAL A 433 0.07 -5.56 20.76
C VAL A 433 -0.63 -4.70 21.82
N ARG A 434 0.02 -4.43 22.95
CA ARG A 434 -0.54 -3.55 23.99
C ARG A 434 -0.82 -2.13 23.50
N ALA A 435 0.05 -1.59 22.65
CA ALA A 435 -0.16 -0.26 22.08
C ALA A 435 -1.32 -0.23 21.08
N VAL A 436 -1.45 -1.26 20.23
CA VAL A 436 -2.61 -1.43 19.34
C VAL A 436 -3.89 -1.48 20.16
N LEU A 437 -3.96 -2.35 21.17
CA LEU A 437 -5.13 -2.50 22.03
C LEU A 437 -5.51 -1.17 22.72
N PHE A 438 -4.54 -0.45 23.27
CA PHE A 438 -4.77 0.86 23.85
C PHE A 438 -5.42 1.83 22.85
N LEU A 439 -4.88 1.90 21.62
CA LEU A 439 -5.34 2.84 20.60
C LEU A 439 -6.69 2.45 19.97
N ILE A 440 -7.10 1.19 20.04
CA ILE A 440 -8.43 0.78 19.58
C ILE A 440 -9.49 0.96 20.67
N GLU A 441 -9.13 0.72 21.94
CA GLU A 441 -10.07 0.79 23.07
C GLU A 441 -10.31 2.22 23.55
N THR A 442 -9.35 3.13 23.34
CA THR A 442 -9.47 4.55 23.68
C THR A 442 -10.64 5.23 22.97
N ASP A 443 -11.16 6.26 23.60
CA ASP A 443 -12.27 7.11 23.16
C ASP A 443 -11.84 8.56 22.94
N PHE A 444 -10.61 8.93 23.35
CA PHE A 444 -10.19 10.33 23.43
C PHE A 444 -8.78 10.59 22.88
N VAL A 445 -8.14 9.59 22.26
CA VAL A 445 -6.83 9.76 21.61
C VAL A 445 -7.01 9.63 20.11
N THR A 446 -6.75 10.72 19.36
CA THR A 446 -6.75 10.76 17.89
C THR A 446 -5.67 11.75 17.42
N GLY A 447 -5.11 11.53 16.25
CA GLY A 447 -4.06 12.37 15.65
C GLY A 447 -2.66 12.11 16.20
N GLU A 448 -2.49 11.14 17.10
CA GLU A 448 -1.23 10.95 17.82
C GLU A 448 -0.35 9.86 17.21
N THR A 449 0.97 10.04 17.31
CA THR A 449 1.96 9.00 17.00
C THR A 449 2.66 8.54 18.28
N ILE A 450 2.31 7.34 18.75
CA ILE A 450 2.86 6.78 19.99
C ILE A 450 4.16 6.03 19.69
N ARG A 451 5.25 6.42 20.36
CA ARG A 451 6.53 5.70 20.30
C ARG A 451 6.50 4.48 21.19
N VAL A 452 6.83 3.32 20.63
CA VAL A 452 7.01 2.06 21.35
C VAL A 452 8.41 1.55 21.07
N ASP A 453 9.41 2.19 21.69
CA ASP A 453 10.81 2.03 21.29
C ASP A 453 11.79 1.83 22.45
N GLY A 454 11.31 1.61 23.67
CA GLY A 454 12.16 1.45 24.85
C GLY A 454 13.04 2.66 25.14
N GLY A 455 12.63 3.85 24.69
CA GLY A 455 13.39 5.09 24.80
C GLY A 455 14.45 5.28 23.71
N ARG A 456 14.49 4.44 22.67
CA ARG A 456 15.54 4.50 21.63
C ARG A 456 15.72 5.90 21.04
N HIS A 457 14.63 6.64 20.85
CA HIS A 457 14.66 8.00 20.29
C HIS A 457 15.38 9.04 21.16
N VAL A 458 15.44 8.88 22.49
CA VAL A 458 16.04 9.88 23.40
C VAL A 458 17.56 9.77 23.51
N ARG A 459 18.18 8.77 22.88
CA ARG A 459 19.61 8.52 22.93
C ARG A 459 20.32 8.70 21.60
#